data_AF-C6BQD4-F1
#
_entry.id   AF-C6BQD4-F1
#
_cell.length_a   1.000
_cell.length_b   1.000
_cell.length_c   1.000
_cell.angle_alpha   90.00
_cell.angle_beta   90.00
_cell.angle_gamma   90.00
#
_symmetry.space_group_name_H-M   'P 1'
#
loop_
_entity.id
_entity.type
_entity.pdbx_description
1 polymer ?
#
loop_
_entity_poly.entity_id
_entity_poly.type
_entity_poly.pdbx_seq_one_letter_code
_entity_poly.pdbx_strand_id
1 'polypeptide(L)'
;MDYEPRTTVIHPSLMRVQTIGGVERRLAIVHISIAVAMLGVWRIWLYLPVFVLLHLFLVWLTKRDENIYQIYTQYSKQSDIYDPWVRIDRKSKIKRPHGFGRDILC
;
A
#
# COMPACT_ATOMS: atom_id res chain seq x y z
N MET A 1 37.40 19.77 -13.46
CA MET A 1 35.91 19.71 -13.41
C MET A 1 35.55 19.83 -11.96
N ASP A 2 35.34 21.06 -11.51
CA ASP A 2 35.02 21.35 -10.11
C ASP A 2 33.59 20.91 -9.84
N TYR A 3 33.42 20.05 -8.84
CA TYR A 3 32.10 19.59 -8.43
C TYR A 3 31.47 20.66 -7.53
N GLU A 4 30.49 21.40 -8.06
CA GLU A 4 29.63 22.25 -7.24
C GLU A 4 28.42 21.44 -6.73
N PRO A 5 28.34 21.14 -5.42
CA PRO A 5 27.16 20.48 -4.88
C PRO A 5 25.96 21.43 -4.95
N ARG A 6 24.89 21.00 -5.63
CA ARG A 6 23.62 21.73 -5.62
C ARG A 6 22.97 21.70 -4.24
N THR A 7 22.77 22.86 -3.63
CA THR A 7 22.14 23.05 -2.32
C THR A 7 20.71 23.57 -2.44
N THR A 8 19.83 22.84 -3.13
CA THR A 8 18.42 23.22 -3.20
C THR A 8 17.65 22.68 -2.00
N VAL A 9 16.90 23.55 -1.31
CA VAL A 9 16.02 23.13 -0.20
C VAL A 9 14.89 22.25 -0.77
N ILE A 10 14.87 20.97 -0.41
CA ILE A 10 13.80 20.05 -0.78
C ILE A 10 12.76 20.05 0.33
N HIS A 11 11.54 20.48 0.01
CA HIS A 11 10.46 20.46 0.97
C HIS A 11 10.00 19.01 1.24
N PRO A 12 9.76 18.59 2.49
CA PRO A 12 9.36 17.22 2.82
C PRO A 12 8.12 16.73 2.06
N SER A 13 7.21 17.63 1.68
CA SER A 13 6.02 17.32 0.89
C SER A 13 6.31 16.73 -0.49
N LEU A 14 7.51 16.94 -1.04
CA LEU A 14 7.92 16.38 -2.35
C LEU A 14 8.38 14.92 -2.24
N MET A 15 8.82 14.49 -1.06
CA MET A 15 9.29 13.12 -0.81
C MET A 15 8.22 12.25 -0.16
N ARG A 16 7.26 12.87 0.51
CA ARG A 16 6.19 12.19 1.25
C ARG A 16 5.14 11.60 0.33
N VAL A 17 4.46 10.56 0.81
CA VAL A 17 3.30 10.00 0.13
C VAL A 17 2.17 11.03 0.12
N GLN A 18 1.49 11.14 -1.02
CA GLN A 18 0.36 12.05 -1.17
C GLN A 18 -0.82 11.59 -0.30
N THR A 19 -1.29 12.44 0.61
CA THR A 19 -2.44 12.16 1.48
C THR A 19 -3.66 13.02 1.12
N ILE A 20 -4.86 12.46 1.26
CA ILE A 20 -6.15 13.16 1.15
C ILE A 20 -6.84 13.08 2.52
N GLY A 21 -7.09 14.23 3.15
CA GLY A 21 -7.71 14.26 4.49
C GLY A 21 -6.89 13.54 5.57
N GLY A 22 -5.58 13.42 5.40
CA GLY A 22 -4.70 12.69 6.33
C GLY A 22 -4.63 11.17 6.09
N VAL A 23 -5.26 10.65 5.04
CA VAL A 23 -5.17 9.24 4.61
C VAL A 23 -4.38 9.14 3.32
N GLU A 24 -3.58 8.09 3.14
CA GLU A 24 -2.89 7.82 1.88
C GLU A 24 -3.86 7.78 0.68
N ARG A 25 -3.50 8.44 -0.43
CA ARG A 25 -4.41 8.71 -1.55
C ARG A 25 -5.16 7.47 -2.06
N ARG A 26 -4.50 6.31 -2.19
CA ARG A 26 -5.15 5.11 -2.73
C ARG A 26 -6.21 4.57 -1.78
N LEU A 27 -5.88 4.46 -0.50
CA LEU A 27 -6.83 4.04 0.54
C LEU A 27 -8.00 5.02 0.67
N ALA A 28 -7.74 6.32 0.58
CA ALA A 28 -8.78 7.34 0.62
C ALA A 28 -9.79 7.17 -0.53
N ILE A 29 -9.31 6.96 -1.76
CA ILE A 29 -10.17 6.75 -2.94
C ILE A 29 -11.05 5.51 -2.77
N VAL A 30 -10.47 4.39 -2.31
CA VAL A 30 -11.22 3.15 -2.07
C VAL A 30 -12.25 3.33 -0.96
N HIS A 31 -11.89 4.00 0.13
CA HIS A 31 -12.81 4.23 1.24
C HIS A 31 -14.00 5.11 0.82
N ILE A 32 -13.73 6.18 0.06
CA ILE A 32 -14.77 7.06 -0.48
C ILE A 32 -15.65 6.33 -1.49
N SER A 33 -15.08 5.50 -2.38
CA SER A 33 -15.89 4.77 -3.36
C SER A 33 -16.85 3.77 -2.70
N ILE A 34 -16.41 3.07 -1.64
CA ILE A 34 -17.27 2.21 -0.82
C ILE A 34 -18.36 3.03 -0.16
N ALA A 35 -18.04 4.21 0.38
CA ALA A 35 -19.03 5.09 1.01
C ALA A 35 -20.10 5.55 0.03
N VAL A 36 -19.71 5.93 -1.18
CA VAL A 36 -20.64 6.30 -2.26
C VAL A 36 -21.53 5.12 -2.64
N ALA A 37 -20.99 3.91 -2.74
CA ALA A 37 -21.78 2.72 -3.03
C ALA A 37 -22.80 2.42 -1.91
N MET A 38 -22.38 2.46 -0.64
CA MET A 38 -23.24 2.11 0.50
C MET A 38 -24.32 3.16 0.78
N LEU A 39 -23.95 4.44 0.80
CA LEU A 39 -24.86 5.54 1.12
C LEU A 39 -25.67 5.98 -0.10
N GLY A 40 -25.03 6.06 -1.27
CA GLY A 40 -25.67 6.53 -2.49
C GLY A 40 -26.53 5.46 -3.14
N VAL A 41 -25.93 4.32 -3.50
CA VAL A 41 -26.63 3.28 -4.28
C VAL A 41 -27.55 2.45 -3.38
N TRP A 42 -27.03 1.95 -2.25
CA TRP A 42 -27.78 1.04 -1.38
C TRP A 42 -28.60 1.76 -0.30
N ARG A 43 -28.39 3.08 -0.13
CA ARG A 43 -29.14 3.95 0.82
C ARG A 43 -29.09 3.42 2.26
N ILE A 44 -28.00 2.75 2.64
CA ILE A 44 -27.80 2.24 3.99
C ILE A 44 -27.29 3.38 4.86
N TRP A 45 -28.19 4.25 5.33
CA TRP A 45 -27.83 5.41 6.14
C TRP A 45 -27.12 5.05 7.45
N LEU A 46 -27.37 3.86 8.00
CA LEU A 46 -26.65 3.33 9.16
C LEU A 46 -25.16 3.08 8.92
N TYR A 47 -24.69 3.11 7.68
CA TYR A 47 -23.27 2.98 7.35
C TYR A 47 -22.46 4.25 7.66
N LEU A 48 -23.11 5.41 7.80
CA LEU A 48 -22.44 6.69 8.10
C LEU A 48 -21.50 6.65 9.33
N PRO A 49 -21.93 6.16 10.52
CA PRO A 49 -21.03 6.05 11.66
C PRO A 49 -19.86 5.09 11.40
N VAL A 50 -20.10 3.98 10.70
CA VAL A 50 -19.05 3.03 10.32
C VAL A 50 -18.03 3.68 9.41
N PHE A 51 -18.47 4.45 8.42
CA PHE A 51 -17.61 5.22 7.52
C PHE A 51 -16.70 6.19 8.28
N VAL A 52 -17.26 6.95 9.24
CA VAL A 52 -16.51 7.91 10.06
C VAL A 52 -15.47 7.20 10.92
N LEU A 53 -15.85 6.13 11.62
CA LEU A 53 -14.93 5.35 12.45
C LEU A 53 -13.79 4.77 11.62
N LEU A 54 -14.10 4.20 10.46
CA LEU A 54 -13.11 3.60 9.58
C LEU A 54 -12.19 4.67 8.96
N HIS A 55 -12.71 5.87 8.68
CA HIS A 55 -11.89 7.00 8.24
C HIS A 55 -10.92 7.46 9.33
N LEU A 56 -11.38 7.61 10.58
CA LEU A 56 -10.52 7.96 11.71
C LEU A 56 -9.42 6.91 11.93
N PHE A 57 -9.77 5.63 11.80
CA PHE A 57 -8.80 4.54 11.85
C PHE A 57 -7.75 4.64 10.73
N LEU A 58 -8.16 4.91 9.49
CA LEU A 58 -7.25 5.11 8.36
C LEU A 58 -6.32 6.31 8.54
N VAL A 59 -6.81 7.42 9.13
CA VAL A 59 -6.00 8.59 9.48
C VAL A 59 -4.97 8.22 10.54
N TRP A 60 -5.38 7.51 11.60
CA TRP A 60 -4.46 7.04 12.64
C TRP A 60 -3.38 6.11 12.06
N LEU A 61 -3.78 5.20 11.16
CA LEU A 61 -2.88 4.26 10.50
C LEU A 61 -1.84 4.98 9.65
N THR A 62 -2.27 5.95 8.84
CA THR A 62 -1.40 6.76 7.97
C THR A 62 -0.45 7.65 8.77
N LYS A 63 -0.89 8.16 9.93
CA LYS A 63 -0.02 8.92 10.84
C LYS A 63 1.09 8.06 11.47
N ARG A 64 0.83 6.76 11.65
CA ARG A 64 1.81 5.83 12.21
C ARG A 64 2.85 5.41 11.18
N ASP A 65 2.41 5.13 9.95
CA ASP A 65 3.29 4.81 8.83
C ASP A 65 2.67 5.27 7.51
N GLU A 66 3.37 6.18 6.83
CA GLU A 66 2.93 6.78 5.56
C GLU A 66 3.01 5.80 4.39
N ASN A 67 3.85 4.77 4.51
CA ASN A 67 4.09 3.77 3.46
C ASN A 67 3.34 2.46 3.72
N ILE A 68 2.40 2.44 4.67
CA ILE A 68 1.78 1.21 5.14
C ILE A 68 1.10 0.42 4.02
N TYR A 69 0.47 1.11 3.06
CA TYR A 69 -0.14 0.46 1.91
C TYR A 69 0.89 -0.21 1.01
N GLN A 70 2.03 0.45 0.76
CA GLN A 70 3.10 -0.14 -0.04
C GLN A 70 3.71 -1.35 0.65
N ILE A 71 3.95 -1.27 1.96
CA ILE A 71 4.45 -2.39 2.76
C ILE A 71 3.47 -3.55 2.72
N TYR A 72 2.18 -3.30 2.98
CA TYR A 72 1.14 -4.33 2.97
C TYR A 72 0.94 -4.96 1.58
N THR A 73 1.00 -4.16 0.51
CA THR A 73 0.88 -4.68 -0.85
C THR A 73 2.09 -5.50 -1.27
N GLN A 74 3.29 -5.22 -0.77
CA GLN A 74 4.45 -6.09 -1.00
C GLN A 74 4.36 -7.35 -0.15
N TYR A 75 3.99 -7.22 1.12
CA TYR A 75 3.80 -8.34 2.04
C TYR A 75 2.76 -9.33 1.51
N SER A 76 1.59 -8.86 1.08
CA SER A 76 0.53 -9.71 0.50
C SER A 76 0.89 -10.43 -0.82
N LYS A 77 1.99 -10.02 -1.47
CA LYS A 77 2.55 -10.71 -2.64
C LYS A 77 3.60 -11.75 -2.24
N GLN A 78 4.23 -11.59 -1.08
CA GLN A 78 5.19 -12.53 -0.52
C GLN A 78 4.45 -13.72 0.09
N SER A 79 5.10 -14.90 0.11
CA SER A 79 4.56 -16.05 0.84
C SER A 79 4.93 -15.93 2.30
N ASP A 80 4.01 -16.31 3.20
CA ASP A 80 4.21 -16.22 4.65
C ASP A 80 5.44 -17.00 5.16
N ILE A 81 5.87 -18.02 4.42
CA ILE A 81 7.03 -18.85 4.76
C ILE A 81 8.10 -18.71 3.68
N TYR A 82 9.31 -18.31 4.07
CA TYR A 82 10.49 -18.47 3.21
C TYR A 82 10.75 -19.97 3.04
N ASP A 83 10.66 -20.46 1.81
CA ASP A 83 10.99 -21.85 1.49
C ASP A 83 12.10 -21.80 0.43
N PRO A 84 13.33 -22.22 0.77
CA PRO A 84 14.45 -22.22 -0.15
C PRO A 84 14.29 -23.27 -1.26
N TRP A 85 13.48 -24.30 -1.03
CA TRP A 85 13.36 -25.44 -1.94
C TRP A 85 12.39 -25.13 -3.10
N VAL A 86 12.71 -25.65 -4.29
CA VAL A 86 11.84 -25.56 -5.47
C VAL A 86 10.70 -26.56 -5.26
N ARG A 87 9.45 -26.08 -5.12
CA ARG A 87 8.28 -26.97 -5.15
C ARG A 87 7.46 -26.70 -6.41
N ILE A 88 7.04 -27.78 -7.07
CA ILE A 88 6.28 -27.75 -8.33
C ILE A 88 4.87 -27.15 -8.12
N ASP A 89 4.32 -27.32 -6.92
CA ASP A 89 3.00 -26.82 -6.52
C ASP A 89 3.01 -25.37 -5.99
N ARG A 90 4.19 -24.73 -5.91
CA ARG A 90 4.30 -23.41 -5.30
C ARG A 90 3.77 -22.33 -6.24
N LYS A 91 2.53 -21.92 -5.99
CA LYS A 91 1.90 -20.71 -6.56
C LYS A 91 2.47 -19.43 -5.93
N SER A 92 3.80 -19.32 -5.82
CA SER A 92 4.42 -18.07 -5.38
C SER A 92 4.09 -16.98 -6.40
N LYS A 93 3.41 -15.92 -5.96
CA LYS A 93 3.11 -14.75 -6.81
C LYS A 93 4.37 -14.02 -7.24
N ILE A 94 5.48 -14.16 -6.50
CA ILE A 94 6.76 -13.54 -6.77
C ILE A 94 7.72 -14.58 -7.33
N LYS A 95 8.23 -14.32 -8.55
CA LYS A 95 9.32 -15.08 -9.14
C LYS A 95 10.63 -14.80 -8.39
N ARG A 96 11.48 -15.81 -8.26
CA ARG A 96 12.80 -15.67 -7.64
C ARG A 96 13.66 -14.62 -8.38
N PRO A 97 14.64 -13.98 -7.71
CA PRO A 97 15.61 -13.12 -8.38
C PRO A 97 16.36 -13.86 -9.48
N HIS A 98 16.81 -13.13 -10.50
CA HIS A 98 17.62 -13.72 -11.58
C HIS A 98 18.89 -14.36 -10.99
N GLY A 99 19.24 -15.57 -11.43
CA GLY A 99 20.40 -16.33 -10.92
C GLY A 99 20.12 -17.24 -9.70
N PHE A 100 18.94 -17.16 -9.06
CA PHE A 100 18.58 -17.97 -7.89
C PHE A 100 17.62 -19.13 -8.25
N GLY A 101 17.87 -19.81 -9.36
CA GLY A 101 16.98 -20.86 -9.83
C GLY A 101 15.56 -20.36 -10.13
N ARG A 102 15.48 -19.20 -10.81
CA ARG A 102 14.23 -18.64 -11.32
C ARG A 102 13.85 -19.37 -12.61
N ASP A 103 12.58 -19.75 -12.72
CA ASP A 103 12.00 -20.40 -13.92
C ASP A 103 12.67 -21.75 -14.29
N ILE A 104 13.50 -22.33 -13.41
CA ILE A 104 13.92 -23.72 -13.52
C ILE A 104 12.87 -24.60 -12.83
N LEU A 105 12.31 -25.51 -13.62
CA LEU A 105 11.75 -26.75 -13.09
C LEU A 105 12.95 -27.64 -12.81
N CYS A 106 13.02 -28.26 -11.63
CA CYS A 106 13.78 -29.50 -11.55
C CYS A 106 13.09 -30.51 -12.46
#